data_AF-A0A955ND42-F1
#
_entry.id   AF-A0A955ND42-F1
#
_cell.length_a   1.000
_cell.length_b   1.000
_cell.length_c   1.000
_cell.angle_alpha   90.00
_cell.angle_beta   90.00
_cell.angle_gamma   90.00
#
_symmetry.space_group_name_H-M   'P 1'
#
loop_
_entity.id
_entity.type
_entity.pdbx_description
1 polymer ?
#
loop_
_entity_poly.entity_id
_entity_poly.type
_entity_poly.pdbx_seq_one_letter_code
_entity_poly.pdbx_strand_id
1 'polypeptide(L)'
;MVFESKRWKYIFGPVPSRRLGRSLGVDTVPLKTCNWNCVYCQLGRTKPLVANRREWFPREEILEEVAAALDEPNRGEIDWITFIASGETTLHAGIGW
;
A
#
# COMPACT_ATOMS: atom_id res chain seq x y z
N MET A 1 -3.76 26.33 -9.89
CA MET A 1 -4.85 25.34 -9.84
C MET A 1 -4.48 24.35 -8.77
N VAL A 2 -5.21 24.35 -7.64
CA VAL A 2 -4.99 23.35 -6.58
C VAL A 2 -5.64 22.08 -7.11
N PHE A 3 -4.83 21.11 -7.53
CA PHE A 3 -5.34 19.77 -7.84
C PHE A 3 -5.83 19.19 -6.51
N GLU A 4 -7.14 19.08 -6.35
CA GLU A 4 -7.71 18.34 -5.23
C GLU A 4 -7.39 16.86 -5.49
N SER A 5 -6.31 16.38 -4.87
CA SER A 5 -5.83 15.03 -5.07
C SER A 5 -6.81 14.06 -4.42
N LYS A 6 -7.47 13.25 -5.25
CA LYS A 6 -8.27 12.11 -4.79
C LYS A 6 -7.43 11.30 -3.80
N ARG A 7 -7.90 11.25 -2.54
CA ARG A 7 -7.16 10.58 -1.47
C ARG A 7 -7.55 9.11 -1.42
N TRP A 8 -6.72 8.29 -2.02
CA TRP A 8 -6.77 6.84 -1.94
C TRP A 8 -6.51 6.36 -0.50
N LYS A 9 -7.21 5.31 -0.06
CA LYS A 9 -7.11 4.73 1.29
C LYS A 9 -6.10 3.59 1.35
N TYR A 10 -6.04 2.78 0.31
CA TYR A 10 -5.28 1.53 0.22
C TYR A 10 -4.16 1.60 -0.82
N ILE A 11 -4.16 2.57 -1.72
CA ILE A 11 -3.14 2.68 -2.77
C ILE A 11 -2.37 3.99 -2.73
N PHE A 12 -1.20 4.00 -3.34
CA PHE A 12 -0.42 5.22 -3.59
C PHE A 12 0.41 5.11 -4.87
N GLY A 13 0.75 6.28 -5.43
CA GLY A 13 1.46 6.37 -6.71
C GLY A 13 0.52 6.52 -7.92
N PRO A 14 1.02 6.30 -9.15
CA PRO A 14 2.24 5.55 -9.46
C PRO A 14 3.53 6.25 -9.05
N VAL A 15 4.44 5.50 -8.44
CA VAL A 15 5.78 5.97 -8.05
C VAL A 15 6.78 5.55 -9.13
N PRO A 16 7.67 6.44 -9.59
CA PRO A 16 8.76 6.07 -10.48
C PRO A 16 9.79 5.20 -9.73
N SER A 17 9.66 3.88 -9.87
CA SER A 17 10.60 2.89 -9.38
C SER A 17 11.81 2.78 -10.31
N ARG A 18 13.01 2.84 -9.73
CA ARG A 18 14.27 2.61 -10.46
C ARG A 18 14.37 1.21 -11.06
N ARG A 19 13.64 0.23 -10.52
CA ARG A 19 13.71 -1.19 -10.93
C ARG A 19 12.48 -1.65 -11.71
N LEU A 20 11.32 -1.07 -11.44
CA LEU A 20 10.02 -1.55 -11.91
C LEU A 20 9.25 -0.50 -12.74
N GLY A 21 9.90 0.56 -13.23
CA GLY A 21 9.17 1.61 -13.96
C GLY A 21 8.14 2.32 -13.08
N ARG A 22 6.95 2.62 -13.60
CA ARG A 22 5.85 3.24 -12.86
C ARG A 22 5.07 2.18 -12.08
N SER A 23 5.26 2.14 -10.76
CA SER A 23 4.57 1.15 -9.92
C SER A 23 3.49 1.78 -9.04
N LEU A 24 2.31 1.16 -9.03
CA LEU A 24 1.24 1.44 -8.09
C LEU A 24 1.46 0.61 -6.82
N GLY A 25 1.58 1.27 -5.67
CA GLY A 25 1.70 0.60 -4.38
C GLY A 25 0.33 0.31 -3.78
N VAL A 26 0.17 -0.89 -3.21
CA VAL A 26 -1.03 -1.33 -2.48
C VAL A 26 -0.65 -1.64 -1.04
N ASP A 27 -1.19 -0.87 -0.10
CA ASP A 27 -1.00 -1.01 1.35
C ASP A 27 -2.11 -1.87 1.96
N THR A 28 -1.71 -3.04 2.48
CA THR A 28 -2.63 -4.07 2.96
C THR A 28 -2.78 -4.12 4.48
N VAL A 29 -2.11 -3.22 5.21
CA VAL A 29 -2.13 -3.17 6.68
C VAL A 29 -2.29 -1.73 7.20
N PRO A 30 -2.77 -1.53 8.44
CA PRO A 30 -2.78 -0.21 9.05
C PRO A 30 -1.36 0.31 9.28
N LEU A 31 -1.22 1.64 9.28
CA LEU A 31 0.05 2.30 9.57
C LEU A 31 0.72 1.71 10.83
N LYS A 32 1.99 1.36 10.68
CA LYS A 32 2.88 0.77 11.70
C LYS A 32 2.44 -0.60 12.22
N THR A 33 1.68 -1.37 11.45
CA THR A 33 1.46 -2.81 11.73
C THR A 33 2.70 -3.61 11.33
N CYS A 34 3.60 -3.84 12.27
CA CYS A 34 4.88 -4.50 12.01
C CYS A 34 5.32 -5.34 13.22
N ASN A 35 5.97 -6.47 12.96
CA ASN A 35 6.56 -7.35 13.98
C ASN A 35 7.97 -6.89 14.37
N TRP A 36 8.55 -5.90 13.68
CA TRP A 36 9.89 -5.38 13.89
C TRP A 36 9.86 -3.90 14.28
N ASN A 37 10.95 -3.43 14.89
CA ASN A 37 11.16 -2.04 15.29
C ASN A 37 12.53 -1.55 14.82
N CYS A 38 12.74 -1.52 13.51
CA CYS A 38 14.01 -1.14 12.90
C CYS A 38 14.42 0.28 13.30
N VAL A 39 15.67 0.46 13.72
CA VAL A 39 16.23 1.78 14.13
C VAL A 39 16.24 2.81 13.00
N TYR A 40 16.17 2.35 11.75
CA TYR A 40 16.17 3.14 10.53
C TYR A 40 14.79 3.21 9.84
N CYS A 41 13.71 2.79 10.50
CA CYS A 41 12.38 2.85 9.90
C CYS A 41 11.93 4.31 9.73
N GLN A 42 11.69 4.74 8.49
CA GLN A 42 11.22 6.08 8.16
C GLN A 42 9.85 6.41 8.76
N LEU A 43 9.05 5.39 9.08
CA LEU A 43 7.74 5.53 9.72
C LEU A 43 7.83 5.66 11.25
N GLY A 44 9.05 5.65 11.82
CA GLY A 44 9.28 5.78 13.26
C GLY A 44 9.22 4.45 14.01
N ARG A 45 9.16 4.54 15.35
CA ARG A 45 9.17 3.36 16.25
C ARG A 45 7.86 2.58 16.18
N THR A 46 7.94 1.26 16.12
CA THR A 46 6.79 0.36 16.19
C THR A 46 6.39 0.12 17.65
N LYS A 47 5.20 0.58 18.05
CA LYS A 47 4.63 0.34 19.38
C LYS A 47 3.08 0.30 19.27
N PRO A 48 2.42 -0.83 19.57
CA PRO A 48 2.97 -2.14 19.94
C PRO A 48 3.58 -2.90 18.73
N LEU A 49 4.41 -3.91 19.00
CA LEU A 49 4.80 -4.89 17.98
C LEU A 49 3.61 -5.82 17.69
N VAL A 50 3.37 -6.10 16.40
CA VAL A 50 2.28 -6.97 15.94
C VAL A 50 2.88 -8.16 15.20
N ALA A 51 2.65 -9.37 15.70
CA ALA A 51 3.18 -10.60 15.06
C ALA A 51 2.09 -11.52 14.49
N ASN A 52 0.83 -11.29 14.87
CA ASN A 52 -0.28 -12.11 14.40
C ASN A 52 -0.74 -11.64 13.02
N ARG A 53 -0.80 -12.57 12.07
CA ARG A 53 -1.42 -12.34 10.77
C ARG A 53 -2.93 -12.19 10.94
N ARG A 54 -3.52 -11.20 10.29
CA ARG A 54 -4.96 -10.90 10.35
C ARG A 54 -5.47 -10.39 9.02
N GLU A 55 -6.77 -10.50 8.82
CA GLU A 55 -7.45 -9.75 7.76
C GLU A 55 -7.62 -8.30 8.26
N TRP A 56 -6.78 -7.40 7.76
CA TRP A 56 -6.77 -6.02 8.25
C TRP A 56 -7.77 -5.12 7.54
N PHE A 57 -7.96 -5.36 6.25
CA PHE A 57 -8.90 -4.66 5.39
C PHE A 57 -9.59 -5.69 4.49
N PRO A 58 -10.86 -5.49 4.11
CA PRO A 58 -11.53 -6.37 3.17
C PRO A 58 -10.84 -6.33 1.80
N ARG A 59 -10.57 -7.50 1.23
CA ARG A 59 -9.98 -7.66 -0.11
C ARG A 59 -10.73 -6.85 -1.16
N GLU A 60 -12.05 -6.90 -1.11
CA GLU A 60 -12.93 -6.30 -2.11
C GLU A 60 -12.77 -4.78 -2.13
N GLU A 61 -12.64 -4.13 -0.97
CA GLU A 61 -12.41 -2.69 -0.90
C GLU A 61 -11.06 -2.28 -1.53
N ILE A 62 -10.01 -3.10 -1.35
CA ILE A 62 -8.70 -2.85 -1.97
C ILE A 62 -8.79 -3.02 -3.48
N LEU A 63 -9.43 -4.10 -3.96
CA LEU A 63 -9.59 -4.38 -5.38
C LEU A 63 -10.41 -3.32 -6.11
N GLU A 64 -11.51 -2.86 -5.49
CA GLU A 64 -12.32 -1.77 -6.02
C GLU A 64 -11.50 -0.48 -6.17
N GLU A 65 -10.68 -0.16 -5.16
CA GLU A 65 -9.83 1.04 -5.20
C GLU A 65 -8.73 0.92 -6.27
N VAL A 66 -8.11 -0.26 -6.41
CA VAL A 66 -7.13 -0.55 -7.47
C VAL A 66 -7.78 -0.45 -8.85
N ALA A 67 -8.97 -1.02 -9.05
CA ALA A 67 -9.67 -0.93 -10.33
C ALA A 67 -10.02 0.52 -10.69
N ALA A 68 -10.60 1.27 -9.74
CA ALA A 68 -10.92 2.68 -9.91
C ALA A 68 -9.69 3.55 -10.20
N ALA A 69 -8.51 3.12 -9.77
CA ALA A 69 -7.24 3.77 -10.05
C ALA A 69 -6.71 3.45 -11.45
N LEU A 70 -6.86 2.21 -11.92
CA LEU A 70 -6.48 1.81 -13.27
C LEU A 70 -7.35 2.47 -14.34
N ASP A 71 -8.63 2.71 -14.03
CA ASP A 71 -9.59 3.35 -14.93
C ASP A 71 -9.51 4.89 -14.92
N GLU A 72 -8.69 5.49 -14.04
CA GLU A 72 -8.62 6.94 -13.87
C GLU A 72 -8.02 7.63 -15.11
N PRO A 73 -8.77 8.54 -15.77
CA PRO A 73 -8.27 9.27 -16.92
C PRO A 73 -7.04 10.11 -16.56
N ASN A 74 -6.02 10.09 -17.43
CA ASN A 74 -4.77 10.86 -17.28
C ASN A 74 -3.86 10.45 -16.11
N ARG A 75 -4.07 9.31 -15.44
CA ARG A 75 -3.15 8.81 -14.39
C ARG A 75 -1.76 8.46 -14.94
N GLY A 76 -1.69 8.12 -16.22
CA GLY A 76 -0.50 7.58 -16.87
C GLY A 76 -0.38 6.07 -16.72
N GLU A 77 0.59 5.50 -17.42
CA GLU A 77 0.82 4.05 -17.44
C GLU A 77 1.27 3.53 -16.08
N ILE A 78 0.78 2.34 -15.74
CA ILE A 78 1.18 1.55 -14.57
C ILE A 78 1.81 0.27 -15.09
N ASP A 79 3.11 0.14 -14.89
CA ASP A 79 3.89 -1.03 -15.32
C ASP A 79 3.71 -2.20 -14.34
N TRP A 80 3.57 -1.89 -13.04
CA TRP A 80 3.51 -2.88 -11.95
C TRP A 80 2.58 -2.48 -10.83
N ILE A 81 1.87 -3.46 -10.28
CA ILE A 81 1.17 -3.34 -9.00
C ILE A 81 2.02 -4.05 -7.95
N THR A 82 2.40 -3.34 -6.89
CA THR A 82 3.28 -3.86 -5.85
C THR A 82 2.53 -3.89 -4.53
N PHE A 83 2.40 -5.08 -3.94
CA PHE A 83 2.03 -5.20 -2.53
C PHE A 83 3.16 -4.67 -1.67
N ILE A 84 2.82 -3.66 -0.89
CA ILE A 84 3.68 -3.05 0.11
C ILE A 84 2.81 -2.84 1.34
N ALA A 85 3.39 -2.36 2.43
CA ALA A 85 2.57 -1.93 3.54
C ALA A 85 3.26 -0.83 4.30
N SER A 86 2.49 -0.01 5.00
CA SER A 86 3.01 0.93 6.00
C SER A 86 3.48 0.21 7.27
N GLY A 87 4.17 -0.94 7.13
CA GLY A 87 4.45 -1.91 8.16
C GLY A 87 5.12 -3.17 7.57
N GLU A 88 4.82 -4.34 8.12
CA GLU A 88 5.22 -5.63 7.57
C GLU A 88 4.09 -6.20 6.71
N THR A 89 4.30 -6.24 5.39
CA THR A 89 3.28 -6.64 4.40
C THR A 89 2.75 -8.05 4.62
N THR A 90 3.60 -8.98 5.08
CA THR A 90 3.18 -10.38 5.30
C THR A 90 2.28 -10.58 6.53
N LEU A 91 2.02 -9.53 7.32
CA LEU A 91 1.06 -9.56 8.44
C LEU A 91 -0.40 -9.48 7.99
N HIS A 92 -0.67 -9.18 6.72
CA HIS A 92 -2.00 -9.37 6.14
C HIS A 92 -2.21 -10.86 5.83
N ALA A 93 -3.27 -11.46 6.37
CA ALA A 93 -3.52 -12.90 6.25
C ALA A 93 -3.86 -13.29 4.81
N GLY A 94 -4.77 -12.58 4.16
CA GLY A 94 -5.24 -12.83 2.79
C GLY A 94 -4.31 -12.36 1.67
N ILE A 95 -3.02 -12.08 1.92
CA ILE A 95 -2.13 -11.59 0.87
C ILE A 95 -1.87 -12.68 -0.19
N GLY A 96 -1.89 -12.30 -1.48
CA GLY A 96 -1.62 -13.20 -2.60
C GLY A 96 -2.85 -13.67 -3.38
N TRP A 97 -3.93 -12.88 -3.36
CA TRP A 97 -5.07 -13.02 -4.27
C TRP A 97 -4.75 -12.60 -5.70
#